data_AF-A0A955PRP6-F1
#
_entry.id   AF-A0A955PRP6-F1
#
_cell.length_a   1.000
_cell.length_b   1.000
_cell.length_c   1.000
_cell.angle_alpha   90.00
_cell.angle_beta   90.00
_cell.angle_gamma   90.00
#
_symmetry.space_group_name_H-M   'P 1'
#
loop_
_entity.id
_entity.type
_entity.pdbx_description
1 polymer ?
#
loop_
_entity_poly.entity_id
_entity_poly.type
_entity_poly.pdbx_seq_one_letter_code
_entity_poly.pdbx_strand_id
1 'polypeptide(L)'
;IYAHCGGREAMGRATGQGIAPSVIVKMVRLLGGDYFRAGMFESYLVDTEEDILSMHNAARSDWCPKTPLLPAISGGLNPRTVAANVRRLGVDNLYLAGTGVFENPEGPKAGVEALKRAAAEALSG
;
A
#
# COMPACT_ATOMS: atom_id res chain seq x y z
N ILE A 1 -9.11 -3.81 -12.15
CA ILE A 1 -8.76 -2.40 -12.39
C ILE A 1 -7.88 -1.91 -11.26
N TYR A 2 -6.60 -1.64 -11.55
CA TYR A 2 -5.73 -0.92 -10.62
C TYR A 2 -5.81 0.58 -10.92
N ALA A 3 -6.46 1.32 -10.02
CA ALA A 3 -6.48 2.78 -10.08
C ALA A 3 -5.19 3.30 -9.45
N HIS A 4 -4.24 3.76 -10.28
CA HIS A 4 -2.98 4.29 -9.78
C HIS A 4 -3.20 5.63 -9.07
N CYS A 5 -2.46 5.90 -7.98
CA CYS A 5 -2.61 7.12 -7.18
C CYS A 5 -1.99 8.39 -7.81
N GLY A 6 -1.69 8.37 -9.11
CA GLY A 6 -1.10 9.51 -9.80
C GLY A 6 -2.02 10.72 -9.70
N GLY A 7 -1.48 11.88 -9.26
CA GLY A 7 -2.26 13.10 -9.06
C GLY A 7 -2.97 13.21 -7.69
N ARG A 8 -3.00 12.16 -6.85
CA ARG A 8 -3.62 12.22 -5.50
C ARG A 8 -3.04 13.36 -4.65
N GLU A 9 -1.71 13.47 -4.62
CA GLU A 9 -1.01 14.46 -3.79
C GLU A 9 -1.37 15.90 -4.13
N ALA A 10 -1.68 16.18 -5.41
CA ALA A 10 -2.07 17.52 -5.84
C ALA A 10 -3.40 17.97 -5.20
N MET A 11 -4.22 17.01 -4.74
CA MET A 11 -5.55 17.28 -4.18
C MET A 11 -5.58 17.36 -2.65
N GLY A 12 -4.51 17.05 -1.91
CA GLY A 12 -4.61 16.89 -0.46
C GLY A 12 -3.35 17.17 0.36
N ARG A 13 -2.27 17.68 -0.25
CA ARG A 13 -0.99 17.91 0.46
C ARG A 13 -0.97 19.16 1.35
N ALA A 14 -1.79 20.16 1.06
CA ALA A 14 -1.78 21.41 1.81
C ALA A 14 -2.51 21.27 3.15
N THR A 15 -1.85 21.62 4.25
CA THR A 15 -2.44 21.53 5.59
C THR A 15 -3.74 22.32 5.67
N GLY A 16 -4.82 21.67 6.11
CA GLY A 16 -6.13 22.29 6.25
C GLY A 16 -6.86 22.59 4.92
N GLN A 17 -6.39 22.05 3.79
CA GLN A 17 -6.98 22.24 2.47
C GLN A 17 -6.97 20.95 1.65
N GLY A 18 -7.97 20.78 0.78
CA GLY A 18 -8.03 19.67 -0.16
C GLY A 18 -8.89 18.48 0.31
N ILE A 19 -8.56 17.30 -0.20
CA ILE A 19 -9.33 16.07 -0.04
C ILE A 19 -8.50 15.07 0.77
N ALA A 20 -9.06 14.59 1.87
CA ALA A 20 -8.44 13.54 2.67
C ALA A 20 -8.19 12.27 1.83
N PRO A 21 -7.05 11.59 1.99
CA PRO A 21 -6.69 10.47 1.14
C PRO A 21 -7.66 9.29 1.23
N SER A 22 -8.27 9.08 2.40
CA SER A 22 -9.33 8.08 2.60
C SER A 22 -10.57 8.36 1.74
N VAL A 23 -10.92 9.62 1.48
CA VAL A 23 -12.04 9.99 0.58
C VAL A 23 -11.73 9.59 -0.86
N ILE A 24 -10.49 9.74 -1.32
CA ILE A 24 -10.07 9.26 -2.64
C ILE A 24 -10.24 7.75 -2.75
N VAL A 25 -9.83 6.98 -1.73
CA VAL A 25 -10.04 5.52 -1.70
C VAL A 25 -11.53 5.16 -1.76
N LYS A 26 -12.38 5.89 -1.01
CA LYS A 26 -13.84 5.70 -1.05
C LYS A 26 -14.39 5.92 -2.46
N MET A 27 -13.98 6.99 -3.13
CA MET A 27 -14.40 7.27 -4.51
C MET A 27 -13.95 6.17 -5.47
N VAL A 28 -12.70 5.71 -5.37
CA VAL A 28 -12.18 4.62 -6.22
C VAL A 28 -13.00 3.34 -6.05
N ARG A 29 -13.32 2.96 -4.81
CA ARG A 29 -14.15 1.77 -4.54
C ARG A 29 -15.57 1.93 -5.08
N LEU A 30 -16.19 3.11 -4.93
CA LEU A 30 -17.53 3.38 -5.49
C LEU A 30 -17.56 3.30 -7.01
N LEU A 31 -16.49 3.78 -7.66
CA LEU A 31 -16.34 3.80 -9.11
C LEU A 31 -15.85 2.46 -9.70
N GLY A 32 -15.68 1.42 -8.88
CA GLY A 32 -15.35 0.07 -9.33
C GLY A 32 -13.86 -0.24 -9.48
N GLY A 33 -12.98 0.49 -8.77
CA GLY A 33 -11.57 0.12 -8.66
C GLY A 33 -11.38 -1.10 -7.76
N ASP A 34 -10.54 -2.05 -8.21
CA ASP A 34 -10.24 -3.28 -7.46
C ASP A 34 -8.99 -3.13 -6.57
N TYR A 35 -8.05 -2.30 -7.01
CA TYR A 35 -6.79 -2.02 -6.30
C TYR A 35 -6.53 -0.51 -6.29
N PHE A 36 -6.00 -0.01 -5.18
CA PHE A 36 -5.53 1.38 -5.03
C PHE A 36 -4.44 1.45 -3.97
N ARG A 37 -3.52 2.39 -4.14
CA ARG A 37 -2.38 2.55 -3.25
C ARG A 37 -2.78 3.12 -1.90
N ALA A 38 -2.61 2.35 -0.82
CA ALA A 38 -3.00 2.71 0.55
C ALA A 38 -1.80 3.04 1.46
N GLY A 39 -0.63 3.28 0.86
CA GLY A 39 0.59 3.66 1.58
C GLY A 39 1.35 2.48 2.16
N MET A 40 2.55 2.75 2.68
CA MET A 40 3.40 1.80 3.41
C MET A 40 4.03 2.52 4.60
N PHE A 41 4.31 1.79 5.68
CA PHE A 41 5.13 2.30 6.77
C PHE A 41 6.60 2.36 6.37
N GLU A 42 7.34 3.32 6.95
CA GLU A 42 8.76 3.56 6.63
C GLU A 42 8.97 3.88 5.14
N SER A 43 8.03 4.62 4.56
CA SER A 43 8.05 5.05 3.17
C SER A 43 8.93 6.27 2.96
N TYR A 44 9.48 6.41 1.75
CA TYR A 44 10.03 7.71 1.30
C TYR A 44 8.92 8.70 0.88
N LEU A 45 7.66 8.26 0.89
CA LEU A 45 6.48 9.07 0.53
C LEU A 45 5.90 9.76 1.77
N VAL A 46 5.10 10.79 1.52
CA VAL A 46 4.68 11.78 2.54
C VAL A 46 3.47 11.36 3.39
N ASP A 47 2.95 10.15 3.19
CA ASP A 47 1.80 9.66 3.95
C ASP A 47 2.12 9.53 5.43
N THR A 48 1.25 10.06 6.30
CA THR A 48 1.34 9.81 7.73
C THR A 48 0.80 8.41 8.07
N GLU A 49 1.10 7.92 9.27
CA GLU A 49 0.50 6.68 9.77
C GLU A 49 -1.03 6.76 9.83
N GLU A 50 -1.58 7.91 10.22
CA GLU A 50 -3.03 8.15 10.22
C GLU A 50 -3.62 8.07 8.80
N ASP A 51 -2.93 8.63 7.81
CA ASP A 51 -3.34 8.52 6.40
C ASP A 51 -3.38 7.07 5.94
N ILE A 52 -2.33 6.30 6.26
CA ILE A 52 -2.22 4.88 5.89
C ILE A 52 -3.39 4.10 6.50
N LEU A 53 -3.63 4.23 7.80
CA LEU A 53 -4.69 3.49 8.49
C LEU A 53 -6.09 3.92 8.01
N SER A 54 -6.30 5.21 7.77
CA SER A 54 -7.60 5.71 7.27
C SER A 54 -7.90 5.23 5.85
N MET A 55 -6.88 5.14 4.98
CA MET A 55 -7.01 4.56 3.64
C MET A 55 -7.30 3.06 3.68
N HIS A 56 -6.61 2.30 4.53
CA HIS A 56 -6.88 0.87 4.69
C HIS A 56 -8.30 0.62 5.20
N ASN A 57 -8.76 1.40 6.18
CA ASN A 57 -10.13 1.34 6.65
C ASN A 57 -11.12 1.66 5.51
N ALA A 58 -10.90 2.75 4.76
CA ALA A 58 -11.76 3.11 3.62
C ALA A 58 -11.80 2.03 2.52
N ALA A 59 -10.70 1.31 2.30
CA ALA A 59 -10.66 0.23 1.32
C ALA A 59 -11.52 -0.98 1.75
N ARG A 60 -11.53 -1.30 3.05
CA ARG A 60 -11.95 -2.62 3.56
C ARG A 60 -13.23 -2.64 4.40
N SER A 61 -13.59 -1.57 5.10
CA SER A 61 -14.77 -1.58 5.99
C SER A 61 -16.10 -1.61 5.26
N ASP A 62 -17.17 -1.84 6.01
CA ASP A 62 -18.55 -2.08 5.57
C ASP A 62 -19.36 -0.81 5.24
N TRP A 63 -18.70 0.36 5.16
CA TRP A 63 -19.36 1.63 4.83
C TRP A 63 -20.00 1.67 3.43
N CYS A 64 -19.71 0.69 2.56
CA CYS A 64 -20.19 0.62 1.18
C CYS A 64 -20.56 -0.84 0.82
N PRO A 65 -21.67 -1.07 0.10
CA PRO A 65 -22.09 -2.41 -0.31
C PRO A 65 -21.25 -3.02 -1.45
N LYS A 66 -20.31 -2.27 -2.04
CA LYS A 66 -19.41 -2.78 -3.09
C LYS A 66 -18.34 -3.69 -2.49
N THR A 67 -17.79 -4.59 -3.29
CA THR A 67 -16.64 -5.43 -2.90
C THR A 67 -15.51 -4.58 -2.31
N PRO A 68 -14.86 -5.02 -1.22
CA PRO A 68 -13.67 -4.37 -0.68
C PRO A 68 -12.58 -4.20 -1.74
N LEU A 69 -11.90 -3.06 -1.69
CA LEU A 69 -10.72 -2.80 -2.50
C LEU A 69 -9.52 -3.52 -1.85
N LEU A 70 -8.69 -4.20 -2.65
CA LEU A 70 -7.45 -4.80 -2.15
C LEU A 70 -6.38 -3.70 -2.08
N PRO A 71 -5.90 -3.32 -0.88
CA PRO A 71 -4.93 -2.23 -0.76
C PRO A 71 -3.61 -2.60 -1.43
N ALA A 72 -3.06 -1.68 -2.22
CA ALA A 72 -1.73 -1.82 -2.79
C ALA A 72 -0.71 -1.07 -1.92
N ILE A 73 0.31 -1.79 -1.46
CA ILE A 73 1.36 -1.27 -0.60
C ILE A 73 2.55 -0.94 -1.47
N SER A 74 2.99 0.31 -1.48
CA SER A 74 4.14 0.78 -2.26
C SER A 74 4.71 2.07 -1.69
N GLY A 75 5.97 2.34 -2.04
CA GLY A 75 6.73 3.50 -1.55
C GLY A 75 8.15 3.16 -1.04
N GLY A 76 8.82 2.19 -1.67
CA GLY A 76 10.16 1.75 -1.26
C GLY A 76 10.21 0.38 -0.58
N LEU A 77 9.21 -0.47 -0.82
CA LEU A 77 9.19 -1.85 -0.34
C LEU A 77 10.42 -2.61 -0.84
N ASN A 78 11.12 -3.26 0.08
CA ASN A 78 12.30 -4.08 -0.18
C ASN A 78 12.39 -5.18 0.89
N PRO A 79 13.33 -6.14 0.80
CA PRO A 79 13.44 -7.23 1.78
C PRO A 79 13.59 -6.77 3.24
N ARG A 80 14.12 -5.56 3.50
CA ARG A 80 14.26 -5.01 4.87
C ARG A 80 12.94 -4.46 5.43
N THR A 81 12.08 -3.91 4.58
CA THR A 81 10.86 -3.18 5.01
C THR A 81 9.57 -4.00 4.88
N VAL A 82 9.57 -5.04 4.03
CA VAL A 82 8.36 -5.85 3.77
C VAL A 82 7.84 -6.54 5.03
N ALA A 83 8.74 -7.08 5.87
CA ALA A 83 8.35 -7.81 7.07
C ALA A 83 7.58 -6.92 8.08
N ALA A 84 8.05 -5.69 8.29
CA ALA A 84 7.38 -4.74 9.18
C ALA A 84 5.99 -4.34 8.65
N ASN A 85 5.86 -4.16 7.34
CA ASN A 85 4.57 -3.84 6.72
C ASN A 85 3.61 -5.04 6.75
N VAL A 86 4.09 -6.28 6.58
CA VAL A 86 3.27 -7.50 6.72
C VAL A 86 2.75 -7.67 8.14
N ARG A 87 3.60 -7.46 9.16
CA ARG A 87 3.16 -7.53 10.57
C ARG A 87 2.06 -6.52 10.90
N ARG A 88 2.13 -5.32 10.32
CA ARG A 88 1.22 -4.22 10.64
C ARG A 88 -0.07 -4.23 9.81
N LEU A 89 0.01 -4.62 8.53
CA LEU A 89 -1.10 -4.54 7.58
C LEU A 89 -1.72 -5.90 7.26
N GLY A 90 -1.06 -7.00 7.61
CA GLY A 90 -1.48 -8.37 7.30
C GLY A 90 -1.23 -8.76 5.85
N VAL A 91 -1.64 -9.98 5.49
CA VAL A 91 -1.35 -10.59 4.18
C VAL A 91 -2.33 -10.23 3.08
N ASP A 92 -3.50 -9.67 3.43
CA ASP A 92 -4.59 -9.32 2.51
C ASP A 92 -4.31 -8.00 1.77
N ASN A 93 -3.10 -7.84 1.23
CA ASN A 93 -2.66 -6.65 0.52
C ASN A 93 -1.80 -7.03 -0.70
N LEU A 94 -1.78 -6.15 -1.70
CA LEU A 94 -0.90 -6.27 -2.85
C LEU A 94 0.42 -5.53 -2.58
N TYR A 95 1.48 -6.28 -2.24
CA TYR A 95 2.81 -5.73 -1.97
C TYR A 95 3.59 -5.46 -3.26
N LEU A 96 3.67 -4.18 -3.66
CA LEU A 96 4.33 -3.74 -4.89
C LEU A 96 5.76 -3.26 -4.58
N ALA A 97 6.72 -4.19 -4.62
CA ALA A 97 8.12 -3.92 -4.28
C ALA A 97 8.89 -3.06 -5.30
N GLY A 98 8.42 -2.94 -6.55
CA GLY A 98 9.04 -2.07 -7.55
C GLY A 98 10.55 -2.34 -7.71
N THR A 99 11.39 -1.32 -7.52
CA THR A 99 12.85 -1.43 -7.61
C THR A 99 13.45 -2.40 -6.58
N GLY A 100 12.79 -2.63 -5.44
CA GLY A 100 13.24 -3.57 -4.42
C GLY A 100 13.38 -5.02 -4.91
N VAL A 101 12.73 -5.37 -6.03
CA VAL A 101 12.95 -6.65 -6.72
C VAL A 101 14.33 -6.73 -7.39
N PHE A 102 14.83 -5.60 -7.90
CA PHE A 102 16.03 -5.51 -8.72
C PHE A 102 17.30 -5.15 -7.92
N GLU A 103 17.16 -4.81 -6.64
CA GLU A 103 18.28 -4.43 -5.77
C GLU A 103 19.19 -5.61 -5.37
N ASN A 104 18.76 -6.85 -5.59
CA ASN A 104 19.57 -8.02 -5.26
C ASN A 104 20.71 -8.20 -6.29
N PRO A 105 21.99 -8.25 -5.87
CA PRO A 105 23.13 -8.44 -6.77
C PRO A 105 23.07 -9.74 -7.61
N GLU A 106 22.39 -10.77 -7.12
CA GLU A 106 22.19 -12.04 -7.83
C GLU A 106 21.03 -11.97 -8.85
N GLY A 107 20.40 -10.81 -8.99
CA GLY A 107 19.38 -10.52 -9.99
C GLY A 107 17.93 -10.64 -9.49
N PRO A 108 16.96 -10.36 -10.38
CA PRO A 108 15.55 -10.18 -10.01
C PRO A 108 14.92 -11.40 -9.34
N LYS A 109 15.28 -12.62 -9.78
CA LYS A 109 14.78 -13.86 -9.18
C LYS A 109 15.18 -13.96 -7.70
N ALA A 110 16.45 -13.68 -7.38
CA ALA A 110 16.94 -13.69 -6.01
C ALA A 110 16.29 -12.58 -5.17
N GLY A 111 16.00 -11.42 -5.77
CA GLY A 111 15.25 -10.34 -5.13
C GLY A 111 13.81 -10.73 -4.75
N VAL A 112 13.08 -11.37 -5.67
CA VAL A 112 11.74 -11.91 -5.38
C VAL A 112 11.79 -12.94 -4.24
N GLU A 113 12.75 -13.87 -4.26
CA GLU A 113 12.87 -14.87 -3.21
C GLU A 113 13.27 -14.26 -1.85
N ALA A 114 14.10 -13.21 -1.84
CA ALA A 114 14.42 -12.48 -0.61
C ALA A 114 13.19 -11.78 -0.02
N LEU A 115 12.37 -11.12 -0.86
CA LEU A 115 11.11 -10.51 -0.44
C LEU A 115 10.14 -11.55 0.13
N LYS A 116 9.97 -12.70 -0.54
CA LYS A 116 9.10 -13.79 -0.09
C LYS A 116 9.55 -14.35 1.26
N ARG A 117 10.86 -14.59 1.45
CA ARG A 117 11.40 -15.05 2.72
C ARG A 117 11.12 -14.06 3.84
N ALA A 118 11.46 -12.79 3.64
CA ALA A 118 11.23 -11.75 4.65
C ALA A 118 9.72 -11.58 4.98
N ALA A 119 8.83 -11.69 4.00
CA ALA A 119 7.39 -11.67 4.22
C ALA A 119 6.88 -12.91 4.97
N ALA A 120 7.41 -14.10 4.67
CA ALA A 120 7.04 -15.34 5.35
C ALA A 120 7.51 -15.35 6.81
N GLU A 121 8.73 -14.88 7.09
CA GLU A 121 9.27 -14.74 8.44
C GLU A 121 8.38 -13.85 9.33
N ALA A 122 7.73 -12.84 8.74
CA ALA A 122 6.80 -11.97 9.45
C ALA A 122 5.51 -12.66 9.92
N LEU A 123 5.20 -13.86 9.42
CA LEU A 123 4.00 -14.64 9.77
C LEU A 123 4.30 -15.81 10.70
N SER A 124 5.57 -16.19 10.83
CA SER A 124 6.02 -17.33 11.64
C SER A 124 6.49 -16.96 13.05
N GLY A 125 6.53 -15.67 13.39
CA GLY A 125 6.86 -15.15 14.73
C GLY A 125 5.69 -14.40 15.32
#